data_AF-A0A970ITG5-F1
#
_entry.id   AF-A0A970ITG5-F1
#
_cell.length_a   1.000
_cell.length_b   1.000
_cell.length_c   1.000
_cell.angle_alpha   90.00
_cell.angle_beta   90.00
_cell.angle_gamma   90.00
#
_symmetry.space_group_name_H-M   'P 1'
#
loop_
_entity.id
_entity.type
_entity.pdbx_description
1 polymer ?
#
loop_
_entity_poly.entity_id
_entity_poly.type
_entity_poly.pdbx_seq_one_letter_code
_entity_poly.pdbx_strand_id
1 'polypeptide(L)'
;MQYFYGDRMILRALDETEFWKLQEAEHTIVIREIIPDLEDEYVNQLQNYEQIFSQTRAAAVKYMEAALMSGLQPGSQLERQIMQFLNLCVRQSRDFIAFLNMISAQSAAVRDNPVAATVIEHIRRESEYYVEIITAVMQFEQRA
;
A
#
# COMPACT_ATOMS: atom_id res chain seq x y z
N MET A 1 13.89 -1.04 -2.33
CA MET A 1 15.25 -1.13 -2.93
C MET A 1 15.10 -0.78 -4.41
N GLN A 2 15.76 0.27 -4.92
CA GLN A 2 15.59 0.68 -6.32
C GLN A 2 16.47 -0.18 -7.24
N TYR A 3 15.90 -1.22 -7.85
CA TYR A 3 16.56 -1.89 -8.97
C TYR A 3 16.19 -1.23 -10.30
N PHE A 4 17.15 -1.19 -11.22
CA PHE A 4 16.92 -0.80 -12.62
C PHE A 4 16.31 -2.01 -13.35
N TYR A 5 14.99 -2.03 -13.52
CA TYR A 5 14.27 -3.15 -14.15
C TYR A 5 14.14 -3.04 -15.68
N GLY A 6 14.73 -2.01 -16.31
CA GLY A 6 14.64 -1.79 -17.76
C GLY A 6 13.18 -1.77 -18.22
N ASP A 7 12.84 -2.62 -19.18
CA ASP A 7 11.50 -2.70 -19.79
C ASP A 7 10.47 -3.49 -18.95
N ARG A 8 10.82 -3.98 -17.75
CA ARG A 8 9.95 -4.83 -16.90
C ARG A 8 9.22 -4.04 -15.82
N MET A 9 8.63 -2.92 -16.20
CA MET A 9 8.05 -1.97 -15.27
C MET A 9 6.80 -2.50 -14.55
N ILE A 10 5.97 -3.33 -15.20
CA ILE A 10 4.83 -4.02 -14.53
C ILE A 10 5.30 -5.00 -13.44
N LEU A 11 6.34 -5.79 -13.69
CA LEU A 11 6.87 -6.72 -12.68
C LEU A 11 7.44 -5.96 -11.48
N ARG A 12 8.09 -4.83 -11.74
CA ARG A 12 8.52 -3.91 -10.67
C ARG A 12 7.34 -3.39 -9.85
N ALA A 13 6.25 -2.98 -10.49
CA ALA A 13 5.07 -2.50 -9.77
C ALA A 13 4.46 -3.56 -8.86
N LEU A 14 4.48 -4.84 -9.27
CA LEU A 14 4.04 -5.95 -8.43
C LEU A 14 4.99 -6.20 -7.24
N ASP A 15 6.30 -6.10 -7.46
CA ASP A 15 7.33 -6.24 -6.42
C ASP A 15 7.22 -5.13 -5.36
N GLU A 16 7.14 -3.87 -5.80
CA GLU A 16 6.90 -2.73 -4.92
C GLU A 16 5.55 -2.86 -4.19
N THR A 17 4.50 -3.36 -4.86
CA THR A 17 3.19 -3.58 -4.21
C THR A 17 3.26 -4.66 -3.13
N GLU A 18 3.97 -5.77 -3.37
CA GLU A 18 4.17 -6.80 -2.34
C GLU A 18 4.86 -6.22 -1.11
N PHE A 19 5.97 -5.50 -1.32
CA PHE A 19 6.74 -4.88 -0.25
C PHE A 19 5.93 -3.85 0.54
N TRP A 20 5.28 -2.90 -0.15
CA TRP A 20 4.57 -1.83 0.52
C TRP A 20 3.28 -2.29 1.19
N LYS A 21 2.61 -3.32 0.68
CA LYS A 21 1.44 -3.88 1.38
C LYS A 21 1.84 -4.64 2.65
N LEU A 22 3.05 -5.20 2.72
CA LEU A 22 3.59 -5.68 3.98
C LEU A 22 3.81 -4.52 4.96
N GLN A 23 4.51 -3.46 4.52
CA GLN A 23 4.78 -2.30 5.38
C GLN A 23 3.48 -1.67 5.90
N GLU A 24 2.49 -1.44 5.05
CA GLU A 24 1.20 -0.89 5.46
C GLU A 24 0.47 -1.80 6.46
N ALA A 25 0.52 -3.13 6.30
CA ALA A 25 -0.05 -4.06 7.28
C ALA A 25 0.67 -3.96 8.64
N GLU A 26 2.00 -3.98 8.64
CA GLU A 26 2.82 -3.84 9.86
C GLU A 26 2.58 -2.49 10.55
N HIS A 27 2.42 -1.41 9.78
CA HIS A 27 2.11 -0.08 10.30
C HIS A 27 0.79 -0.03 11.06
N THR A 28 -0.21 -0.83 10.69
CA THR A 28 -1.45 -0.91 11.48
C THR A 28 -1.24 -1.51 12.86
N ILE A 29 -0.27 -2.42 13.00
CA ILE A 29 0.11 -3.04 14.27
C ILE A 29 0.89 -2.01 15.08
N VAL A 30 1.91 -1.38 14.47
CA VAL A 30 2.73 -0.35 15.11
C VAL A 30 1.85 0.72 15.76
N ILE A 31 0.88 1.26 15.03
CA ILE A 31 -0.04 2.30 15.55
C ILE A 31 -0.80 1.83 16.80
N ARG A 32 -1.30 0.59 16.80
CA ARG A 32 -2.02 0.03 17.96
C ARG A 32 -1.10 -0.23 19.16
N GLU A 33 0.14 -0.63 18.91
CA GLU A 33 1.12 -0.90 19.98
C GLU A 33 1.65 0.39 20.64
N ILE A 34 1.78 1.47 19.88
CA ILE A 34 2.31 2.74 20.42
C ILE A 34 1.23 3.64 21.06
N ILE A 35 -0.05 3.32 20.87
CA ILE A 35 -1.20 4.06 21.42
C ILE A 35 -2.16 3.06 22.11
N PRO A 36 -1.84 2.59 23.32
CA PRO A 36 -2.61 1.55 24.00
C PRO A 36 -4.04 1.95 24.39
N ASP A 37 -4.32 3.26 24.41
CA ASP A 37 -5.62 3.87 24.72
C ASP A 37 -6.33 4.44 23.47
N LEU A 38 -5.93 4.00 22.27
CA LEU A 38 -6.57 4.39 21.01
C LEU A 38 -8.05 3.99 21.03
N GLU A 39 -8.92 4.85 20.50
CA GLU A 39 -10.36 4.63 20.47
C GLU A 39 -10.73 3.35 19.69
N ASP A 40 -11.67 2.56 20.23
CA ASP A 40 -12.05 1.23 19.69
C ASP A 40 -12.42 1.27 18.20
N GLU A 41 -13.07 2.34 17.74
CA GLU A 41 -13.41 2.51 16.33
C GLU A 41 -12.17 2.53 15.41
N TYR A 42 -11.09 3.17 15.86
CA TYR A 42 -9.84 3.23 15.11
C TYR A 42 -9.05 1.93 15.23
N VAL A 43 -9.08 1.27 16.39
CA VAL A 43 -8.48 -0.07 16.58
C VAL A 43 -9.11 -1.09 15.62
N ASN A 44 -10.44 -1.12 15.56
CA ASN A 44 -11.17 -2.02 14.65
C ASN A 44 -10.88 -1.70 13.18
N GLN A 45 -10.81 -0.41 12.83
CA GLN A 45 -10.50 -0.01 11.46
C GLN A 45 -9.06 -0.38 11.06
N LEU A 46 -8.09 -0.25 11.98
CA LEU A 46 -6.69 -0.68 11.78
C LEU A 46 -6.59 -2.20 11.58
N GLN A 47 -7.33 -3.00 12.36
CA GLN A 47 -7.42 -4.46 12.16
C GLN A 47 -7.97 -4.83 10.77
N ASN A 48 -8.99 -4.10 10.31
CA ASN A 48 -9.54 -4.31 8.98
C ASN A 48 -8.51 -3.97 7.88
N TYR A 49 -7.78 -2.86 8.02
CA TYR A 49 -6.69 -2.52 7.11
C TYR A 49 -5.58 -3.59 7.11
N GLU A 50 -5.18 -4.10 8.27
CA GLU A 50 -4.20 -5.20 8.38
C GLU A 50 -4.59 -6.39 7.51
N GLN A 51 -5.86 -6.82 7.61
CA GLN A 51 -6.39 -7.93 6.85
C GLN A 51 -6.45 -7.62 5.35
N ILE A 52 -6.93 -6.43 4.97
CA ILE A 52 -7.00 -5.98 3.58
C ILE A 52 -5.61 -5.98 2.95
N PHE A 53 -4.61 -5.40 3.62
CA PHE A 53 -3.25 -5.31 3.10
C PHE A 53 -2.57 -6.68 3.02
N SER A 54 -2.77 -7.54 4.02
CA SER A 54 -2.26 -8.92 3.98
C SER A 54 -2.82 -9.72 2.80
N GLN A 55 -4.13 -9.58 2.51
CA GLN A 55 -4.76 -10.23 1.35
C GLN A 55 -4.27 -9.64 0.02
N THR A 56 -4.11 -8.32 -0.03
CA THR A 56 -3.63 -7.60 -1.22
C THR A 56 -2.18 -7.98 -1.54
N ARG A 57 -1.32 -8.09 -0.52
CA ARG A 57 0.04 -8.61 -0.65
C ARG A 57 0.06 -10.02 -1.25
N ALA A 58 -0.76 -10.92 -0.72
CA ALA A 58 -0.85 -12.29 -1.24
C ALA A 58 -1.34 -12.33 -2.71
N ALA A 59 -2.22 -11.40 -3.10
CA ALA A 59 -2.62 -11.26 -4.49
C ALA A 59 -1.49 -10.73 -5.39
N ALA A 60 -0.67 -9.79 -4.91
CA ALA A 60 0.49 -9.28 -5.64
C ALA A 60 1.48 -10.40 -5.98
N VAL A 61 1.79 -11.28 -5.01
CA VAL A 61 2.64 -12.46 -5.22
C VAL A 61 2.06 -13.37 -6.31
N LYS A 62 0.77 -13.68 -6.26
CA LYS A 62 0.11 -14.53 -7.28
C LYS A 62 0.17 -13.92 -8.67
N TYR A 63 -0.05 -12.61 -8.80
CA TYR A 63 0.09 -11.93 -10.08
C TYR A 63 1.52 -11.93 -10.60
N MET A 64 2.50 -11.79 -9.70
CA MET A 64 3.92 -11.85 -10.06
C MET A 64 4.30 -13.23 -10.59
N GLU A 65 3.89 -14.30 -9.91
CA GLU A 65 4.10 -15.69 -10.36
C GLU A 65 3.43 -15.93 -11.72
N ALA A 66 2.18 -15.52 -11.90
CA ALA A 66 1.46 -15.68 -13.15
C ALA A 66 2.12 -14.92 -14.32
N ALA A 67 2.62 -13.70 -14.07
CA ALA A 67 3.32 -12.90 -15.06
C ALA A 67 4.66 -13.52 -15.47
N LEU A 68 5.41 -14.06 -14.51
CA LEU A 68 6.67 -14.77 -14.77
C LEU A 68 6.46 -16.06 -15.55
N MET A 69 5.46 -16.87 -15.18
CA MET A 69 5.19 -18.15 -15.83
C MET A 69 4.64 -18.01 -17.26
N SER A 70 3.83 -16.99 -17.52
CA SER A 70 3.24 -16.74 -18.85
C SER A 70 4.17 -15.96 -19.79
N GLY A 71 5.25 -15.40 -19.27
CA GLY A 71 6.12 -14.49 -20.02
C GLY A 71 5.38 -13.22 -20.46
N LEU A 72 4.58 -12.64 -19.54
CA LEU A 72 3.69 -11.46 -19.70
C LEU A 72 3.82 -10.73 -21.04
N GLN A 73 2.79 -10.83 -21.88
CA GLN A 73 2.75 -10.19 -23.20
C GLN A 73 1.97 -8.87 -23.16
N PRO A 74 2.42 -7.82 -23.87
CA PRO A 74 1.68 -6.58 -24.03
C PRO A 74 0.29 -6.82 -24.63
N GLY A 75 -0.73 -6.12 -24.12
CA GLY A 75 -2.12 -6.25 -24.51
C GLY A 75 -2.81 -7.55 -24.06
N SER A 76 -2.14 -8.38 -23.26
CA SER A 76 -2.75 -9.63 -22.76
C SER A 76 -3.86 -9.37 -21.74
N GLN A 77 -4.73 -10.36 -21.53
CA GLN A 77 -5.74 -10.27 -20.47
C GLN A 77 -5.09 -10.17 -19.08
N LEU A 78 -3.99 -10.87 -18.87
CA LEU A 78 -3.25 -10.87 -17.61
C LEU A 78 -2.69 -9.47 -17.31
N GLU A 79 -2.10 -8.80 -18.29
CA GLU A 79 -1.62 -7.42 -18.13
C GLU A 79 -2.75 -6.47 -17.71
N ARG A 80 -3.92 -6.54 -18.36
CA ARG A 80 -5.09 -5.74 -17.97
C ARG A 80 -5.55 -6.03 -16.54
N GLN A 81 -5.55 -7.29 -16.13
CA GLN A 81 -5.90 -7.68 -14.76
C GLN A 81 -4.89 -7.11 -13.75
N ILE A 82 -3.60 -7.16 -14.05
CA ILE A 82 -2.55 -6.56 -13.21
C ILE A 82 -2.75 -5.05 -13.11
N MET A 83 -3.02 -4.35 -14.21
CA MET A 83 -3.26 -2.91 -14.19
C MET A 83 -4.52 -2.53 -13.39
N GLN A 84 -5.58 -3.33 -13.44
CA GLN A 84 -6.75 -3.14 -12.58
C GLN A 84 -6.42 -3.38 -11.11
N PHE A 85 -5.63 -4.41 -10.81
CA PHE A 85 -5.17 -4.72 -9.47
C PHE A 85 -4.28 -3.60 -8.89
N LEU A 86 -3.32 -3.07 -9.65
CA LEU A 86 -2.48 -1.95 -9.21
C LEU A 86 -3.32 -0.69 -8.93
N ASN A 87 -4.34 -0.41 -9.76
CA ASN A 87 -5.30 0.67 -9.49
C ASN A 87 -6.03 0.48 -8.16
N LEU A 88 -6.44 -0.75 -7.84
CA LEU A 88 -7.07 -1.07 -6.55
C LEU A 88 -6.09 -0.83 -5.39
N CYS A 89 -4.84 -1.27 -5.52
CA CYS A 89 -3.81 -1.10 -4.49
C CYS A 89 -3.54 0.38 -4.18
N VAL A 90 -3.46 1.22 -5.22
CA VAL A 90 -3.32 2.67 -5.09
C VAL A 90 -4.52 3.29 -4.36
N ARG A 91 -5.75 2.86 -4.68
CA ARG A 91 -6.96 3.35 -3.99
C ARG A 91 -6.94 2.98 -2.51
N GLN A 92 -6.64 1.72 -2.18
CA GLN A 92 -6.52 1.28 -0.78
C GLN A 92 -5.51 2.12 0.01
N SER A 93 -4.34 2.41 -0.56
CA SER A 93 -3.34 3.26 0.11
C SER A 93 -3.82 4.70 0.27
N ARG A 94 -4.54 5.27 -0.70
CA ARG A 94 -5.15 6.59 -0.58
C ARG A 94 -6.21 6.63 0.52
N ASP A 95 -7.05 5.60 0.61
CA ASP A 95 -8.07 5.49 1.65
C ASP A 95 -7.41 5.37 3.03
N PHE A 96 -6.32 4.62 3.13
CA PHE A 96 -5.53 4.52 4.36
C PHE A 96 -4.86 5.84 4.74
N ILE A 97 -4.25 6.57 3.79
CA ILE A 97 -3.70 7.92 4.02
C ILE A 97 -4.81 8.86 4.54
N ALA A 98 -6.01 8.82 3.95
CA ALA A 98 -7.13 9.62 4.41
C ALA A 98 -7.56 9.25 5.84
N PHE A 99 -7.56 7.95 6.17
CA PHE A 99 -7.78 7.47 7.53
C PHE A 99 -6.70 7.97 8.51
N LEU A 100 -5.41 7.90 8.14
CA LEU A 100 -4.31 8.40 8.97
C LEU A 100 -4.42 9.92 9.25
N ASN A 101 -4.84 10.69 8.26
CA ASN A 101 -5.14 12.12 8.43
C ASN A 101 -6.30 12.34 9.40
N MET A 102 -7.36 11.53 9.29
CA MET A 102 -8.53 11.60 10.16
C MET A 102 -8.16 11.30 11.61
N ILE A 103 -7.47 10.19 11.89
CA ILE A 103 -7.10 9.85 13.27
C ILE A 103 -6.15 10.88 13.86
N SER A 104 -5.22 11.43 13.07
CA SER A 104 -4.31 12.49 13.53
C SER A 104 -5.04 13.76 13.93
N ALA A 105 -6.15 14.08 13.25
CA ALA A 105 -6.94 15.28 13.52
C ALA A 105 -7.98 15.09 14.65
N GLN A 106 -8.53 13.88 14.78
CA GLN A 106 -9.74 13.63 15.57
C GLN A 106 -9.49 12.82 16.85
N SER A 107 -8.53 11.89 16.85
CA SER A 107 -8.23 11.08 18.04
C SER A 107 -7.64 11.93 19.14
N ALA A 108 -8.21 11.82 20.35
CA ALA A 108 -7.62 12.45 21.53
C ALA A 108 -6.30 11.77 21.90
N ALA A 109 -6.28 10.43 21.84
CA ALA A 109 -5.11 9.62 22.16
C ALA A 109 -3.90 9.95 21.25
N VAL A 110 -4.13 10.25 19.96
CA VAL A 110 -3.07 10.68 19.04
C VAL A 110 -2.63 12.12 19.32
N ARG A 111 -3.56 13.06 19.52
CA ARG A 111 -3.22 14.49 19.68
C ARG A 111 -2.45 14.79 20.97
N ASP A 112 -2.74 14.05 22.03
CA ASP A 112 -2.08 14.21 23.32
C ASP A 112 -0.74 13.46 23.41
N ASN A 113 -0.35 12.74 22.33
CA ASN A 113 0.88 11.96 22.25
C ASN A 113 1.77 12.39 21.06
N PRO A 114 2.82 13.21 21.29
CA PRO A 114 3.68 13.71 20.21
C PRO A 114 4.50 12.62 19.50
N VAL A 115 4.78 11.51 20.18
CA VAL A 115 5.44 10.35 19.57
C VAL A 115 4.50 9.69 18.56
N ALA A 116 3.24 9.48 18.95
CA ALA A 116 2.22 8.93 18.07
C ALA A 116 2.00 9.80 16.83
N ALA A 117 1.86 11.12 17.02
CA ALA A 117 1.73 12.05 15.90
C ALA A 117 2.91 11.97 14.92
N THR A 118 4.14 11.88 15.43
CA THR A 118 5.35 11.78 14.60
C THR A 118 5.39 10.46 13.81
N VAL A 119 5.06 9.34 14.46
CA VAL A 119 5.06 8.01 13.84
C VAL A 119 3.98 7.88 12.78
N ILE A 120 2.75 8.33 13.06
CA ILE A 120 1.65 8.30 12.07
C ILE A 120 1.99 9.15 10.85
N GLU A 121 2.57 10.32 11.06
CA GLU A 121 2.98 11.22 9.97
C GLU A 121 4.11 10.61 9.12
N HIS A 122 5.03 9.83 9.72
CA HIS A 122 6.00 9.05 8.97
C HIS A 122 5.37 7.94 8.12
N ILE A 123 4.51 7.13 8.73
CA ILE A 123 3.77 6.04 8.06
C ILE A 123 2.97 6.58 6.87
N ARG A 124 2.29 7.73 7.07
CA ARG A 124 1.50 8.39 6.04
C ARG A 124 2.35 8.74 4.81
N ARG A 125 3.51 9.36 5.01
CA ARG A 125 4.43 9.73 3.91
C ARG A 125 4.98 8.51 3.17
N GLU A 126 5.17 7.39 3.85
CA GLU A 126 5.61 6.15 3.21
C GLU A 126 4.52 5.55 2.30
N SER A 127 3.26 5.56 2.74
CA SER A 127 2.12 5.22 1.87
C SER A 127 1.98 6.19 0.69
N GLU A 128 2.25 7.49 0.87
CA GLU A 128 2.26 8.46 -0.23
C GLU A 128 3.34 8.14 -1.27
N TYR A 129 4.55 7.85 -0.81
CA TYR A 129 5.67 7.44 -1.66
C TYR A 129 5.32 6.20 -2.49
N TYR A 130 4.69 5.19 -1.89
CA TYR A 130 4.18 4.03 -2.62
C TYR A 130 3.16 4.43 -3.72
N VAL A 131 2.17 5.25 -3.37
CA VAL A 131 1.15 5.72 -4.31
C VAL A 131 1.79 6.44 -5.51
N GLU A 132 2.80 7.28 -5.26
CA GLU A 132 3.51 8.01 -6.30
C GLU A 132 4.28 7.08 -7.24
N ILE A 133 5.04 6.11 -6.72
CA ILE A 133 5.78 5.14 -7.54
C ILE A 133 4.82 4.38 -8.45
N ILE A 134 3.77 3.77 -7.88
CA ILE A 134 2.87 2.93 -8.67
C ILE A 134 2.12 3.77 -9.71
N THR A 135 1.68 4.98 -9.33
CA THR A 135 1.04 5.89 -10.29
C THR A 135 1.97 6.23 -11.45
N ALA A 136 3.25 6.51 -11.17
CA ALA A 136 4.25 6.81 -12.21
C ALA A 136 4.49 5.61 -13.13
N VAL A 137 4.60 4.40 -12.59
CA VAL A 137 4.73 3.18 -13.39
C VAL A 137 3.51 3.00 -14.30
N MET A 138 2.31 3.12 -13.75
CA MET A 138 1.08 2.91 -14.52
C MET A 138 0.88 3.95 -15.62
N GLN A 139 1.31 5.20 -15.41
CA GLN A 139 1.28 6.25 -16.43
C GLN A 139 2.30 6.00 -17.54
N PHE A 140 3.46 5.43 -17.22
CA PHE A 140 4.47 5.06 -18.21
C PHE A 140 3.94 3.96 -19.14
N GLU A 141 3.35 2.90 -18.57
CA GLU A 141 2.77 1.77 -19.34
C GLU A 141 1.62 2.18 -20.26
N GLN A 142 0.86 3.23 -19.92
CA GLN A 142 -0.21 3.74 -20.78
C GLN A 142 0.30 4.53 -21.99
N ARG A 143 1.57 4.93 -22.00
CA ARG A 143 2.18 5.74 -23.07
C ARG A 143 3.08 4.92 -24.00
N ALA A 144 3.52 3.75 -23.55
CA ALA A 144 4.32 2.80 -24.32
C ALA A 144 3.45 1.99 -25.30
#